data_AF-A0A3C2DE14-F1
#
_entry.id   AF-A0A3C2DE14-F1
#
_cell.length_a   1.000
_cell.length_b   1.000
_cell.length_c   1.000
_cell.angle_alpha   90.00
_cell.angle_beta   90.00
_cell.angle_gamma   90.00
#
_symmetry.space_group_name_H-M   'P 1'
#
loop_
_entity.id
_entity.type
_entity.pdbx_description
1 polymer ?
#
loop_
_entity_poly.entity_id
_entity_poly.type
_entity_poly.pdbx_seq_one_letter_code
_entity_poly.pdbx_strand_id
1 'polypeptide(L)'
;MASLRFSFGTMGSGKSTLALQIHHNLSQRGLQGILCSQLDRTDGKVSSALGVSADAIEVGPRLDLFEMALAIASRRGRVDYVVCDEAQFYLPAQIEQLARIVDDLGADVFAFGLLTTFQGELFDGTRRLLELADERVEVQVEARCWCGERATHNA
;
A
#
# COMPACT_ATOMS: atom_id res chain seq x y z
N MET A 1 18.87 5.37 -2.00
CA MET A 1 18.06 5.25 -3.22
C MET A 1 16.67 4.91 -2.75
N ALA A 2 15.65 5.62 -3.24
CA ALA A 2 14.27 5.27 -2.88
C ALA A 2 13.93 3.87 -3.42
N SER A 3 12.96 3.20 -2.82
CA SER A 3 12.53 1.87 -3.29
C SER A 3 11.02 1.68 -3.28
N LEU A 4 10.56 0.78 -4.17
CA LEU A 4 9.21 0.23 -4.15
C LEU A 4 9.21 -1.07 -3.35
N ARG A 5 8.74 -1.01 -2.10
CA ARG A 5 8.56 -2.17 -1.23
C ARG A 5 7.12 -2.66 -1.28
N PHE A 6 6.93 -3.90 -1.72
CA PHE A 6 5.65 -4.60 -1.63
C PHE A 6 5.62 -5.55 -0.43
N SER A 7 4.77 -5.22 0.55
CA SER A 7 4.53 -6.04 1.74
C SER A 7 3.20 -6.80 1.61
N PHE A 8 3.23 -8.12 1.70
CA PHE A 8 2.07 -8.97 1.45
C PHE A 8 1.76 -9.92 2.61
N GLY A 9 0.53 -10.40 2.68
CA GLY A 9 0.08 -11.36 3.69
C GLY A 9 -1.42 -11.62 3.58
N THR A 10 -1.93 -12.61 4.30
CA THR A 10 -3.35 -12.98 4.33
C THR A 10 -4.24 -11.94 5.03
N MET A 11 -5.54 -12.01 4.85
CA MET A 11 -6.49 -11.17 5.59
C MET A 11 -6.27 -11.32 7.11
N GLY A 12 -6.28 -10.21 7.85
CA GLY A 12 -6.00 -10.21 9.28
C GLY A 12 -4.51 -10.25 9.67
N SER A 13 -3.58 -10.29 8.70
CA SER A 13 -2.13 -10.27 8.96
C SER A 13 -1.58 -8.88 9.41
N GLY A 14 -2.43 -7.93 9.79
CA GLY A 14 -2.01 -6.61 10.29
C GLY A 14 -1.41 -5.65 9.26
N LYS A 15 -1.59 -5.87 7.95
CA LYS A 15 -1.06 -5.00 6.86
C LYS A 15 -1.42 -3.53 7.03
N SER A 16 -2.71 -3.21 7.15
CA SER A 16 -3.19 -1.83 7.31
C SER A 16 -2.67 -1.16 8.58
N THR A 17 -2.51 -1.93 9.68
CA THR A 17 -1.86 -1.42 10.90
C THR A 17 -0.42 -1.02 10.62
N LEU A 18 0.35 -1.87 9.92
CA LEU A 18 1.74 -1.57 9.59
C LEU A 18 1.85 -0.37 8.64
N ALA A 19 0.95 -0.26 7.65
CA ALA A 19 0.84 0.90 6.76
C ALA A 19 0.64 2.21 7.55
N LEU A 20 -0.33 2.21 8.46
CA LEU A 20 -0.62 3.37 9.34
C LEU A 20 0.54 3.69 10.28
N GLN A 21 1.22 2.67 10.83
CA GLN A 21 2.39 2.87 11.68
C GLN A 21 3.56 3.51 10.93
N ILE A 22 3.84 3.07 9.70
CA ILE A 22 4.86 3.67 8.85
C ILE A 22 4.51 5.13 8.55
N HIS A 23 3.29 5.39 8.09
CA HIS A 23 2.84 6.74 7.79
C HIS A 23 2.95 7.67 9.02
N HIS A 24 2.48 7.21 10.18
CA HIS A 24 2.60 7.96 11.42
C HIS A 24 4.06 8.23 11.80
N ASN A 25 4.93 7.22 11.75
CA ASN A 25 6.33 7.37 12.15
C ASN A 25 7.08 8.38 11.27
N LEU A 26 6.93 8.28 9.96
CA LEU A 26 7.60 9.18 9.02
C LEU A 26 7.04 10.61 9.12
N SER A 27 5.72 10.76 9.26
CA SER A 27 5.09 12.07 9.49
C SER A 27 5.57 12.74 10.78
N GLN A 28 5.69 12.00 11.90
CA GLN A 28 6.23 12.53 13.17
C GLN A 28 7.68 13.00 13.06
N ARG A 29 8.45 12.49 12.08
CA ARG A 29 9.82 12.93 11.77
C ARG A 29 9.86 14.13 10.80
N GLY A 30 8.70 14.69 10.44
CA GLY A 30 8.59 15.85 9.54
C GLY A 30 8.69 15.50 8.06
N LEU A 31 8.63 14.22 7.68
CA LEU A 31 8.63 13.81 6.28
C LEU A 31 7.23 14.02 5.66
N GLN A 32 7.22 14.51 4.42
CA GLN A 32 6.02 14.79 3.64
C GLN A 32 5.55 13.52 2.93
N GLY A 33 4.50 12.91 3.45
CA GLY A 33 3.96 11.66 2.94
C GLY A 33 2.57 11.76 2.35
N ILE A 34 2.22 10.75 1.56
CA ILE A 34 0.86 10.50 1.08
C ILE A 34 0.44 9.12 1.57
N LEU A 35 -0.80 9.01 2.09
CA LEU A 35 -1.45 7.74 2.37
C LEU A 35 -2.56 7.52 1.35
N CYS A 36 -2.54 6.38 0.68
CA CYS A 36 -3.48 5.97 -0.33
C CYS A 36 -4.13 4.65 0.08
N SER A 37 -5.40 4.45 -0.26
CA SER A 37 -6.08 3.17 -0.10
C SER A 37 -7.20 3.01 -1.12
N GLN A 38 -7.55 1.77 -1.40
CA GLN A 38 -8.72 1.42 -2.18
C GLN A 38 -9.63 0.55 -1.30
N LEU A 39 -10.90 0.93 -1.21
CA LEU A 39 -12.00 0.20 -0.55
C LEU A 39 -12.23 0.36 0.96
N ASP A 40 -11.54 1.24 1.70
CA ASP A 40 -11.99 1.52 3.08
C ASP A 40 -13.13 2.55 3.12
N ARG A 41 -14.35 2.03 3.13
CA ARG A 41 -15.62 2.75 2.98
C ARG A 41 -16.21 3.13 4.34
N THR A 42 -15.54 4.05 5.04
CA THR A 42 -16.24 4.96 5.97
C THR A 42 -15.49 6.30 6.02
N ASP A 43 -16.03 7.34 5.39
CA ASP A 43 -15.58 8.74 5.45
C ASP A 43 -14.14 9.07 4.95
N GLY A 44 -13.55 8.30 4.03
CA GLY A 44 -12.26 8.65 3.41
C GLY A 44 -11.04 8.45 4.31
N LYS A 45 -11.15 7.55 5.29
CA LYS A 45 -10.07 7.18 6.21
C LYS A 45 -9.66 5.75 5.99
N VAL A 46 -8.36 5.48 6.15
CA VAL A 46 -7.86 4.10 6.34
C VAL A 46 -7.98 3.79 7.82
N SER A 47 -8.73 2.75 8.15
CA SER A 47 -8.92 2.23 9.49
C SER A 47 -8.33 0.82 9.59
N SER A 48 -7.50 0.58 10.60
CA SER A 48 -7.06 -0.79 10.87
C SER A 48 -8.04 -1.49 11.80
N ALA A 49 -8.03 -2.83 11.79
CA ALA A 49 -8.77 -3.67 12.73
C ALA A 49 -8.48 -3.36 14.22
N LEU A 50 -7.42 -2.59 14.51
CA LEU A 50 -7.03 -2.14 15.85
C LEU A 50 -7.48 -0.70 16.18
N GLY A 51 -8.34 -0.09 15.36
CA GLY A 51 -8.97 1.21 15.63
C GLY A 51 -8.09 2.43 15.37
N VAL A 52 -6.91 2.26 14.74
CA VAL A 52 -6.08 3.38 14.26
C VAL A 52 -6.63 3.87 12.93
N SER A 53 -6.80 5.18 12.75
CA SER A 53 -7.20 5.77 11.47
C SER A 53 -6.39 7.00 11.06
N ALA A 54 -6.23 7.19 9.75
CA ALA A 54 -5.64 8.38 9.15
C ALA A 54 -6.38 8.75 7.85
N ASP A 55 -6.37 10.03 7.51
CA ASP A 55 -6.95 10.51 6.25
C ASP A 55 -6.13 9.96 5.08
N ALA A 56 -6.83 9.40 4.09
CA ALA A 56 -6.20 8.76 2.95
C ALA A 56 -6.85 9.21 1.65
N ILE A 57 -6.06 9.22 0.58
CA ILE A 57 -6.55 9.46 -0.77
C ILE A 57 -7.13 8.16 -1.31
N GLU A 58 -8.40 8.18 -1.69
CA GLU A 58 -9.06 7.05 -2.34
C GLU A 58 -8.51 6.84 -3.75
N VAL A 59 -8.00 5.64 -4.01
CA VAL A 59 -7.49 5.26 -5.33
C VAL A 59 -8.63 4.67 -6.17
N GLY A 60 -9.17 5.50 -7.05
CA GLY A 60 -10.12 5.09 -8.07
C GLY A 60 -9.45 4.80 -9.42
N PRO A 61 -10.17 4.18 -10.38
CA PRO A 61 -9.61 3.80 -11.69
C PRO A 61 -9.20 4.97 -12.58
N ARG A 62 -9.60 6.20 -12.22
CA ARG A 62 -9.27 7.43 -12.95
C ARG A 62 -8.16 8.26 -12.29
N LEU A 63 -7.71 7.85 -11.10
CA LEU A 63 -6.66 8.57 -10.40
C LEU A 63 -5.31 8.18 -11.00
N ASP A 64 -4.58 9.18 -11.50
CA ASP A 64 -3.17 9.06 -11.84
C ASP A 64 -2.33 9.35 -10.60
N LEU A 65 -1.65 8.33 -10.08
CA LEU A 65 -0.88 8.42 -8.84
C LEU A 65 0.37 9.26 -9.00
N PHE A 66 0.97 9.25 -10.19
CA PHE A 66 2.19 10.00 -10.48
C PHE A 66 1.88 11.50 -10.54
N GLU A 67 0.88 11.89 -11.32
CA GLU A 67 0.45 13.29 -11.43
C GLU A 67 -0.04 13.85 -10.09
N MET A 68 -0.73 13.02 -9.29
CA MET A 68 -1.11 13.36 -7.93
C MET A 68 0.12 13.66 -7.05
N ALA A 69 1.11 12.76 -7.03
CA ALA A 69 2.32 12.93 -6.24
C ALA A 69 3.13 14.15 -6.70
N LEU A 70 3.26 14.36 -8.01
CA LEU A 70 3.94 15.51 -8.61
C LEU A 70 3.26 16.83 -8.25
N ALA A 71 1.92 16.88 -8.29
CA ALA A 71 1.16 18.07 -7.91
C ALA A 71 1.33 18.40 -6.42
N ILE A 72 1.37 17.38 -5.54
CA ILE A 72 1.62 17.56 -4.12
C ILE A 72 3.06 18.04 -3.87
N ALA A 73 4.04 17.42 -4.52
CA ALA A 73 5.44 17.84 -4.45
C ALA A 73 5.62 19.29 -4.90
N SER A 74 4.96 19.70 -5.99
CA SER A 74 5.01 21.06 -6.51
C SER A 74 4.42 22.09 -5.52
N ARG A 75 3.41 21.72 -4.75
CA ARG A 75 2.76 22.61 -3.76
C ARG A 75 3.48 22.64 -2.42
N ARG A 76 4.03 21.51 -1.97
CA ARG A 76 4.66 21.34 -0.65
C ARG A 76 6.19 21.37 -0.68
N GLY A 77 6.78 21.45 -1.87
CA GLY A 77 8.22 21.45 -2.13
C GLY A 77 8.81 20.05 -2.33
N ARG A 78 8.20 18.99 -1.79
CA ARG A 78 8.64 17.59 -1.96
C ARG A 78 7.55 16.58 -1.59
N VAL A 79 7.76 15.34 -1.99
CA VAL A 79 7.12 14.14 -1.43
C VAL A 79 8.25 13.19 -1.06
N ASP A 80 8.33 12.82 0.22
CA ASP A 80 9.38 11.95 0.73
C ASP A 80 8.98 10.48 0.63
N TYR A 81 7.68 10.18 0.73
CA TYR A 81 7.17 8.80 0.63
C TYR A 81 5.68 8.71 0.27
N VAL A 82 5.26 7.54 -0.21
CA VAL A 82 3.86 7.16 -0.45
C VAL A 82 3.58 5.81 0.21
N VAL A 83 2.52 5.73 1.01
CA VAL A 83 2.01 4.47 1.58
C VAL A 83 0.73 4.11 0.84
N CYS A 84 0.68 2.92 0.26
CA CYS A 84 -0.47 2.40 -0.49
C CYS A 84 -1.03 1.17 0.23
N ASP A 85 -2.21 1.28 0.82
CA ASP A 85 -2.93 0.15 1.37
C ASP A 85 -3.88 -0.46 0.33
N GLU A 86 -4.21 -1.74 0.52
CA GLU A 86 -5.09 -2.53 -0.36
C GLU A 86 -4.67 -2.49 -1.85
N ALA A 87 -3.35 -2.46 -2.09
CA ALA A 87 -2.74 -2.25 -3.39
C ALA A 87 -3.01 -3.38 -4.40
N GLN A 88 -3.51 -4.54 -3.95
CA GLN A 88 -3.94 -5.61 -4.86
C GLN A 88 -5.08 -5.19 -5.80
N PHE A 89 -5.86 -4.18 -5.40
CA PHE A 89 -6.99 -3.68 -6.19
C PHE A 89 -6.59 -2.59 -7.20
N TYR A 90 -5.36 -2.08 -7.12
CA TYR A 90 -4.88 -1.02 -8.00
C TYR A 90 -4.71 -1.58 -9.41
N LEU A 91 -4.91 -0.73 -10.41
CA LEU A 91 -4.69 -1.11 -11.80
C LEU A 91 -3.19 -1.33 -12.08
N PRO A 92 -2.80 -2.23 -13.00
CA PRO A 92 -1.39 -2.41 -13.37
C PRO A 92 -0.69 -1.11 -13.77
N ALA A 93 -1.39 -0.23 -14.51
CA ALA A 93 -0.87 1.09 -14.88
C ALA A 93 -0.62 1.99 -13.65
N GLN A 94 -1.42 1.86 -12.59
CA GLN A 94 -1.19 2.58 -11.33
C GLN A 94 0.04 2.04 -10.61
N ILE A 95 0.30 0.73 -10.68
CA ILE A 95 1.54 0.16 -10.14
C ILE A 95 2.79 0.67 -10.91
N GLU A 96 2.69 0.85 -12.23
CA GLU A 96 3.76 1.48 -13.01
C GLU A 96 3.98 2.95 -12.61
N GLN A 97 2.90 3.68 -12.33
CA GLN A 97 3.00 5.03 -11.79
C GLN A 97 3.71 5.05 -10.43
N LEU A 98 3.49 4.06 -9.56
CA LEU A 98 4.21 3.93 -8.30
C LEU A 98 5.72 3.74 -8.50
N ALA A 99 6.12 2.90 -9.46
CA ALA A 99 7.54 2.76 -9.81
C ALA A 99 8.13 4.09 -10.31
N ARG A 100 7.38 4.84 -11.14
CA ARG A 100 7.80 6.18 -11.58
C ARG A 100 7.94 7.19 -10.44
N ILE A 101 7.13 7.10 -9.38
CA ILE A 101 7.30 7.96 -8.20
C ILE A 101 8.65 7.68 -7.53
N VAL A 102 9.08 6.43 -7.46
CA VAL A 102 10.40 6.05 -6.93
C VAL A 102 11.51 6.61 -7.82
N ASP A 103 11.43 6.33 -9.13
CA ASP A 103 12.50 6.64 -10.09
C ASP A 103 12.62 8.16 -10.35
N ASP A 104 11.50 8.83 -10.62
CA ASP A 104 11.50 10.21 -11.10
C ASP A 104 11.42 11.23 -9.95
N LEU A 105 10.72 10.90 -8.85
CA LEU A 105 10.57 11.82 -7.70
C LEU A 105 11.51 11.48 -6.53
N GLY A 106 12.15 10.30 -6.53
CA GLY A 106 13.03 9.88 -5.45
C GLY A 106 12.32 9.65 -4.12
N ALA A 107 11.03 9.33 -4.15
CA ALA A 107 10.20 9.12 -2.97
C ALA A 107 10.01 7.61 -2.69
N ASP A 108 10.13 7.18 -1.43
CA ASP A 108 9.93 5.78 -1.06
C ASP A 108 8.45 5.37 -1.24
N VAL A 109 8.20 4.17 -1.78
CA VAL A 109 6.83 3.64 -1.91
C VAL A 109 6.68 2.37 -1.10
N PHE A 110 5.72 2.38 -0.16
CA PHE A 110 5.34 1.23 0.65
C PHE A 110 3.96 0.74 0.22
N ALA A 111 3.91 -0.36 -0.53
CA ALA A 111 2.67 -0.98 -0.96
C ALA A 111 2.30 -2.17 -0.06
N PHE A 112 1.04 -2.26 0.33
CA PHE A 112 0.48 -3.34 1.16
C PHE A 112 -0.67 -4.02 0.42
N GLY A 113 -0.68 -5.35 0.39
CA GLY A 113 -1.80 -6.05 -0.23
C GLY A 113 -1.83 -7.56 -0.06
N LEU A 114 -2.84 -8.18 -0.67
CA LEU A 114 -2.99 -9.63 -0.75
C LEU A 114 -2.26 -10.19 -1.98
N LEU A 115 -1.78 -11.43 -1.90
CA LEU A 115 -1.27 -12.10 -3.10
C LEU A 115 -2.39 -12.56 -4.01
N THR A 116 -3.32 -13.34 -3.46
CA THR A 116 -4.33 -14.07 -4.23
C THR A 116 -5.74 -13.80 -3.76
N THR A 117 -6.68 -13.93 -4.68
CA THR A 117 -8.11 -14.03 -4.42
C THR A 117 -8.41 -15.29 -3.58
N PHE A 118 -9.66 -15.43 -3.14
CA PHE A 118 -10.13 -16.65 -2.46
C PHE A 118 -10.07 -17.90 -3.35
N GLN A 119 -9.96 -17.73 -4.67
CA GLN A 119 -9.83 -18.82 -5.64
C GLN A 119 -8.36 -19.22 -5.86
N GLY A 120 -7.41 -18.55 -5.20
CA GLY A 120 -5.98 -18.82 -5.36
C GLY A 120 -5.36 -18.17 -6.62
N GLU A 121 -6.08 -17.27 -7.29
CA GLU A 121 -5.56 -16.53 -8.44
C GLU A 121 -4.92 -15.22 -8.00
N LEU A 122 -3.78 -14.85 -8.59
CA LEU A 122 -3.16 -13.55 -8.31
C LEU A 122 -4.08 -12.41 -8.73
N PHE A 123 -4.19 -11.38 -7.89
CA PHE A 123 -4.75 -10.10 -8.31
C PHE A 123 -3.86 -9.44 -9.38
N ASP A 124 -4.46 -8.67 -10.29
CA ASP A 124 -3.72 -7.99 -11.36
C ASP A 124 -2.72 -6.95 -10.80
N GLY A 125 -3.15 -6.14 -9.82
CA GLY A 125 -2.28 -5.17 -9.14
C GLY A 125 -1.11 -5.87 -8.45
N THR A 126 -1.38 -6.97 -7.74
CA THR A 126 -0.35 -7.79 -7.09
C THR A 126 0.61 -8.39 -8.10
N ARG A 127 0.11 -8.94 -9.21
CA ARG A 127 0.98 -9.49 -10.26
C ARG A 127 1.97 -8.44 -10.73
N ARG A 128 1.49 -7.21 -10.98
CA ARG A 128 2.36 -6.11 -11.40
C ARG A 128 3.34 -5.67 -10.32
N LEU A 129 2.91 -5.64 -9.06
CA LEU A 129 3.79 -5.34 -7.92
C LEU A 129 4.90 -6.39 -7.77
N LEU A 130 4.59 -7.67 -7.95
CA LEU A 130 5.58 -8.73 -7.93
C LEU A 130 6.56 -8.66 -9.11
N GLU A 131 6.23 -7.99 -10.20
CA GLU A 131 7.16 -7.76 -11.31
C GLU A 131 8.08 -6.58 -11.04
N LEU A 132 7.53 -5.47 -10.51
CA LEU A 132 8.23 -4.18 -10.41
C LEU A 132 8.89 -3.88 -9.06
N ALA A 133 8.37 -4.44 -7.96
CA ALA A 133 8.89 -4.08 -6.64
C ALA A 133 10.34 -4.51 -6.45
N ASP A 134 11.15 -3.59 -5.93
CA ASP A 134 12.55 -3.80 -5.53
C ASP A 134 12.64 -4.78 -4.34
N GLU A 135 11.67 -4.69 -3.44
CA GLU A 135 11.59 -5.52 -2.24
C GLU A 135 10.21 -6.15 -2.12
N ARG A 136 10.18 -7.46 -1.78
CA ARG A 136 8.95 -8.23 -1.57
C ARG A 136 9.03 -8.88 -0.19
N VAL A 137 8.16 -8.46 0.71
CA VAL A 137 8.25 -8.81 2.14
C VAL A 137 6.94 -9.44 2.60
N GLU A 138 7.01 -10.66 3.12
CA GLU A 138 5.86 -11.24 3.82
C GLU A 138 5.73 -10.61 5.22
N VAL A 139 4.54 -10.14 5.56
CA VAL A 139 4.27 -9.56 6.89
C VAL A 139 4.33 -10.67 7.94
N GLN A 140 5.04 -10.40 9.04
CA GLN A 140 5.38 -11.40 10.07
C GLN A 140 4.17 -11.94 10.86
N VAL A 141 3.06 -11.19 10.90
CA VAL A 141 1.87 -11.62 11.65
C VAL A 141 1.12 -12.67 10.83
N GLU A 142 1.26 -13.91 11.25
CA GLU A 142 0.58 -15.05 10.66
C GLU A 142 -0.89 -15.09 11.08
N ALA A 143 -1.82 -14.80 10.16
CA ALA A 143 -3.22 -15.10 10.39
C ALA A 143 -3.39 -16.62 10.64
N ARG A 144 -4.35 -17.00 11.48
CA ARG A 144 -4.65 -18.40 11.78
C ARG A 144 -5.83 -18.89 10.95
N CYS A 145 -5.70 -20.09 10.40
CA CYS A 145 -6.79 -20.82 9.78
C CYS A 145 -7.81 -21.22 10.87
N TRP A 146 -9.02 -21.61 10.46
CA TRP A 146 -10.03 -22.16 11.36
C TRP A 146 -9.53 -23.39 12.15
N CYS A 147 -8.52 -24.10 11.64
CA CYS A 147 -7.88 -25.23 12.32
C CYS A 147 -6.79 -24.81 13.34
N GLY A 148 -6.46 -23.52 13.45
CA GLY A 148 -5.44 -22.99 14.35
C GLY A 148 -4.02 -22.95 13.77
N GLU A 149 -3.78 -23.59 12.62
CA GLU A 149 -2.50 -23.52 11.90
C GLU A 149 -2.33 -22.18 11.15
N ARG A 150 -1.12 -21.92 10.65
CA ARG A 150 -0.84 -20.75 9.81
C ARG A 150 -1.72 -20.75 8.55
N ALA A 151 -2.45 -19.66 8.34
CA ALA A 151 -3.20 -19.43 7.10
C ALA A 151 -2.26 -19.03 5.96
N THR A 152 -2.34 -19.76 4.85
CA THR A 152 -1.60 -19.47 3.60
C THR A 152 -2.50 -18.95 2.49
N HIS A 153 -3.82 -19.06 2.66
CA HIS A 153 -4.83 -18.65 1.70
C HIS A 153 -5.93 -17.85 2.39
N ASN A 154 -6.61 -17.00 1.63
CA ASN A 154 -7.80 -16.30 2.08
C ASN A 154 -9.03 -17.19 1.81
N ALA A 155 -9.94 -17.29 2.77
CA ALA A 155 -11.19 -18.06 2.69
C ALA A 155 -12.40 -17.14 2.88
#